data_AF-A0A653V622-F1
#
_entry.id   AF-A0A653V622-F1
#
_cell.length_a   1.000
_cell.length_b   1.000
_cell.length_c   1.000
_cell.angle_alpha   90.00
_cell.angle_beta   90.00
_cell.angle_gamma   90.00
#
_symmetry.space_group_name_H-M   'P 1'
#
loop_
_entity.id
_entity.type
_entity.pdbx_description
1 polymer ?
#
loop_
_entity_poly.entity_id
_entity_poly.type
_entity_poly.pdbx_seq_one_letter_code
_entity_poly.pdbx_strand_id
1 'polypeptide(L)'
;MGKAFATMPDGTRILVRHGYRSADFTVPKAELERLSHIRAGWTAEEVLAERDGELSGYRRIRDFERDGKQWTLLQNPSEYAIEFELTDTGTGTGTGTGEIRPLPPQEAWTLALELDKGETRYPIALEDNLERTDVAHPPNWGA
;
A
#
# COMPACT_ATOMS: atom_id res chain seq x y z
N MET A 1 10.62 1.67 4.78
CA MET A 1 9.44 1.51 5.65
C MET A 1 9.45 0.09 6.17
N GLY A 2 9.71 -0.10 7.46
CA GLY A 2 10.22 -1.36 7.98
C GLY A 2 9.16 -2.23 8.65
N LYS A 3 8.96 -3.44 8.16
CA LYS A 3 8.55 -4.56 9.00
C LYS A 3 9.76 -5.47 9.18
N ALA A 4 10.00 -5.96 10.38
CA ALA A 4 11.15 -6.79 10.70
C ALA A 4 10.70 -8.04 11.44
N PHE A 5 11.42 -9.15 11.26
CA PHE A 5 11.22 -10.32 12.11
C PHE A 5 12.12 -10.22 13.34
N ALA A 6 11.53 -10.44 14.52
CA ALA A 6 12.25 -10.57 15.77
C ALA A 6 12.01 -11.95 16.39
N THR A 7 12.92 -12.39 17.24
CA THR A 7 12.76 -13.61 18.05
C THR A 7 12.73 -13.19 19.52
N MET A 8 11.64 -13.51 20.20
CA MET A 8 11.45 -13.27 21.62
C MET A 8 12.35 -14.20 22.46
N PRO A 9 12.62 -13.88 23.74
CA PRO A 9 13.46 -14.72 24.61
C PRO A 9 12.97 -16.17 24.78
N ASP A 10 11.66 -16.41 24.63
CA ASP A 10 11.03 -17.72 24.68
C ASP A 10 11.15 -18.51 23.35
N GLY A 11 11.82 -17.96 22.34
CA GLY A 11 11.98 -18.54 21.01
C GLY A 11 10.84 -18.23 20.04
N THR A 12 9.80 -17.50 20.48
CA THR A 12 8.69 -17.11 19.62
C THR A 12 9.16 -16.11 18.57
N ARG A 13 8.89 -16.40 17.29
CA ARG A 13 9.17 -15.47 16.20
C ARG A 13 7.96 -14.57 15.97
N ILE A 14 8.20 -13.26 15.90
CA ILE A 14 7.17 -12.24 15.70
C ILE A 14 7.52 -11.33 14.52
N LEU A 15 6.50 -10.74 13.91
CA LEU A 15 6.65 -9.62 12.98
C LEU A 15 6.51 -8.31 13.77
N VAL A 16 7.53 -7.47 13.75
CA VAL A 16 7.52 -6.13 14.33
C VAL A 16 7.23 -5.13 13.22
N ARG A 17 6.13 -4.39 13.36
CA ARG A 17 5.73 -3.30 12.47
C ARG A 17 5.88 -1.97 13.21
N HIS A 18 6.36 -0.94 12.52
CA HIS A 18 6.36 0.41 13.09
C HIS A 18 4.94 0.86 13.47
N GLY A 19 4.84 1.64 14.55
CA GLY A 19 3.60 2.35 14.88
C GLY A 19 3.13 3.26 13.74
N TYR A 20 1.90 3.76 13.84
CA TYR A 20 1.35 4.65 12.82
C TYR A 20 2.17 5.95 12.72
N ARG A 21 2.70 6.22 11.53
CA ARG A 21 3.36 7.48 11.17
C ARG A 21 2.78 7.97 9.86
N SER A 22 2.02 9.06 9.89
CA SER A 22 1.27 9.55 8.73
C SER A 22 2.14 9.75 7.48
N ALA A 23 3.36 10.26 7.64
CA ALA A 23 4.29 10.51 6.55
C ALA A 23 4.62 9.25 5.75
N ASP A 24 4.69 8.09 6.41
CA ASP A 24 5.07 6.83 5.77
C ASP A 24 3.93 6.29 4.88
N PHE A 25 2.67 6.63 5.18
CA PHE A 25 1.48 6.16 4.46
C PHE A 25 0.83 7.22 3.57
N THR A 26 1.44 8.41 3.49
CA THR A 26 0.97 9.48 2.62
C THR A 26 1.51 9.28 1.22
N VAL A 27 0.64 9.32 0.22
CA VAL A 27 1.07 9.27 -1.19
C VAL A 27 1.94 10.50 -1.49
N PRO A 28 3.19 10.33 -1.95
CA PRO A 28 4.05 11.45 -2.27
C PRO A 28 3.46 12.31 -3.38
N LYS A 29 3.63 13.64 -3.30
CA LYS A 29 3.12 14.55 -4.35
C LYS A 29 3.66 14.20 -5.74
N ALA A 30 4.96 13.89 -5.83
CA ALA A 30 5.59 13.47 -7.09
C ALA A 30 4.99 12.18 -7.65
N GLU A 31 4.49 11.30 -6.78
CA GLU A 31 3.79 10.08 -7.20
C GLU A 31 2.41 10.43 -7.77
N LEU A 32 1.64 11.31 -7.14
CA LEU A 32 0.37 11.79 -7.70
C LEU A 32 0.56 12.49 -9.05
N GLU A 33 1.61 13.31 -9.18
CA GLU A 33 1.99 13.93 -10.45
C GLU A 33 2.31 12.85 -11.50
N ARG A 34 3.13 11.85 -11.16
CA ARG A 34 3.46 10.72 -12.05
C ARG A 34 2.20 9.95 -12.50
N LEU A 35 1.30 9.64 -11.57
CA LEU A 35 0.06 8.90 -11.84
C LEU A 35 -0.92 9.71 -12.70
N SER A 36 -0.88 11.03 -12.67
CA SER A 36 -1.69 11.88 -13.56
C SER A 36 -1.30 11.76 -15.04
N HIS A 37 -0.10 11.24 -15.33
CA HIS A 37 0.40 10.99 -16.68
C HIS A 37 0.09 9.60 -17.21
N ILE A 38 -0.65 8.76 -16.47
CA ILE A 38 -1.11 7.47 -16.98
C ILE A 38 -1.77 7.70 -18.35
N ARG A 39 -1.43 6.83 -19.30
CA ARG A 39 -1.76 7.02 -20.72
C ARG A 39 -3.26 7.17 -20.94
N ALA A 40 -3.66 8.34 -21.42
CA ALA A 40 -5.02 8.59 -21.83
C ALA A 40 -5.43 7.65 -22.99
N GLY A 41 -6.58 7.02 -22.86
CA GLY A 41 -7.19 6.16 -23.88
C GLY A 41 -6.92 4.68 -23.71
N TRP A 42 -6.23 4.28 -22.64
CA TRP A 42 -6.11 2.89 -22.22
C TRP A 42 -7.24 2.56 -21.25
N THR A 43 -7.73 1.33 -21.32
CA THR A 43 -8.61 0.77 -20.29
C THR A 43 -7.83 0.58 -19.00
N ALA A 44 -8.53 0.57 -17.87
CA ALA A 44 -7.89 0.35 -16.58
C ALA A 44 -7.14 -0.99 -16.50
N GLU A 45 -7.68 -2.03 -17.13
CA GLU A 45 -7.03 -3.35 -17.21
C GLU A 45 -5.74 -3.29 -18.03
N GLU A 46 -5.69 -2.54 -19.13
CA GLU A 46 -4.45 -2.36 -19.90
C GLU A 46 -3.37 -1.62 -19.11
N VAL A 47 -3.75 -0.58 -18.35
CA VAL A 47 -2.83 0.14 -17.46
C VAL A 47 -2.27 -0.79 -16.38
N LEU A 48 -3.12 -1.62 -15.77
CA LEU A 48 -2.71 -2.57 -14.73
C LEU A 48 -1.88 -3.74 -15.27
N ALA A 49 -2.10 -4.12 -16.54
CA ALA A 49 -1.36 -5.19 -17.21
C ALA A 49 0.01 -4.74 -17.75
N GLU A 50 0.26 -3.43 -17.87
CA GLU A 50 1.53 -2.91 -18.40
C GLU A 50 2.68 -3.19 -17.41
N ARG A 51 3.52 -4.15 -17.78
CA ARG A 51 4.66 -4.60 -16.96
C ARG A 51 5.62 -3.49 -16.55
N ASP A 52 5.82 -2.50 -17.42
CA ASP A 52 6.72 -1.36 -17.17
C ASP A 52 5.93 -0.04 -17.07
N GLY A 53 4.61 -0.13 -16.86
CA GLY A 53 3.71 1.02 -16.76
C GLY A 53 3.72 1.64 -15.36
N GLU A 54 2.97 2.73 -15.19
CA GLU A 54 3.03 3.51 -13.96
C GLU A 54 2.55 2.73 -12.74
N LEU A 55 1.69 1.72 -12.90
CA LEU A 55 1.16 0.90 -11.82
C LEU A 55 1.88 -0.47 -11.68
N SER A 56 2.95 -0.72 -12.43
CA SER A 56 3.65 -2.02 -12.50
C SER A 56 4.14 -2.61 -11.17
N GLY A 57 4.38 -1.77 -10.16
CA GLY A 57 4.79 -2.22 -8.81
C GLY A 57 3.65 -2.35 -7.82
N TYR A 58 2.44 -1.92 -8.17
CA TYR A 58 1.31 -1.89 -7.26
C TYR A 58 0.70 -3.27 -7.13
N ARG A 59 0.36 -3.63 -5.89
CA ARG A 59 -0.44 -4.81 -5.60
C ARG A 59 -1.92 -4.47 -5.68
N ARG A 60 -2.68 -5.19 -6.51
CA ARG A 60 -4.15 -5.17 -6.49
C ARG A 60 -4.65 -5.87 -5.24
N ILE A 61 -5.45 -5.16 -4.43
CA ILE A 61 -6.00 -5.66 -3.17
C ILE A 61 -7.41 -6.20 -3.37
N ARG A 62 -8.30 -5.37 -3.92
CA ARG A 62 -9.71 -5.72 -4.16
C ARG A 62 -10.35 -4.70 -5.10
N ASP A 63 -11.43 -5.12 -5.73
CA ASP A 63 -12.31 -4.24 -6.49
C ASP A 63 -13.56 -3.91 -5.67
N PHE A 64 -14.15 -2.74 -5.92
CA PHE A 64 -15.36 -2.29 -5.23
C PHE A 64 -16.11 -1.25 -6.08
N GLU A 65 -17.39 -1.05 -5.76
CA GLU A 65 -18.22 -0.02 -6.39
C GLU A 65 -18.41 1.17 -5.44
N ARG A 66 -18.36 2.40 -5.99
CA ARG A 66 -18.68 3.63 -5.27
C ARG A 66 -19.28 4.64 -6.24
N ASP A 67 -20.43 5.20 -5.89
CA ASP A 67 -21.15 6.20 -6.70
C ASP A 67 -21.44 5.72 -8.14
N GLY A 68 -21.73 4.42 -8.32
CA GLY A 68 -21.99 3.80 -9.63
C GLY A 68 -20.75 3.62 -10.50
N LYS A 69 -19.55 3.87 -9.97
CA LYS A 69 -18.26 3.64 -10.63
C LYS A 69 -17.60 2.40 -10.05
N GLN A 70 -16.90 1.65 -10.92
CA GLN A 70 -16.03 0.56 -10.50
C GLN A 70 -14.66 1.11 -10.13
N TRP A 71 -14.09 0.60 -9.06
CA TRP A 71 -12.79 1.00 -8.54
C TRP A 71 -11.97 -0.23 -8.17
N THR A 72 -10.65 -0.06 -8.19
CA THR A 72 -9.72 -1.03 -7.63
C THR A 72 -8.85 -0.36 -6.58
N LEU A 73 -8.68 -1.03 -5.45
CA LEU A 73 -7.78 -0.60 -4.38
C LEU A 73 -6.40 -1.20 -4.65
N LEU A 74 -5.40 -0.33 -4.77
CA LEU A 74 -4.02 -0.70 -5.06
C LEU A 74 -3.12 -0.26 -3.90
N GLN A 75 -2.16 -1.12 -3.53
CA GLN A 75 -1.14 -0.80 -2.54
C GLN A 75 0.24 -0.70 -3.20
N ASN A 76 0.95 0.40 -2.94
CA ASN A 76 2.33 0.57 -3.38
C ASN A 76 3.27 -0.29 -2.51
N PRO A 77 4.46 -0.71 -2.99
CA PRO A 77 5.47 -1.37 -2.16
C PRO A 77 5.93 -0.55 -0.95
N SER A 78 5.77 0.77 -1.00
CA SER A 78 5.97 1.69 0.14
C SER A 78 4.73 1.81 1.04
N GLU A 79 3.77 0.89 0.93
CA GLU A 79 2.58 0.71 1.78
C GLU A 79 1.50 1.80 1.79
N TYR A 80 1.72 2.96 1.20
CA TYR A 80 0.60 3.85 0.85
C TYR A 80 -0.31 3.20 -0.19
N ALA A 81 -1.57 3.64 -0.24
CA ALA A 81 -2.60 3.05 -1.09
C ALA A 81 -3.33 4.11 -1.91
N ILE A 82 -3.82 3.69 -3.07
CA ILE A 82 -4.63 4.51 -3.97
C ILE A 82 -5.87 3.71 -4.41
N GLU A 83 -6.94 4.43 -4.67
CA GLU A 83 -8.10 3.94 -5.39
C GLU A 83 -7.99 4.39 -6.84
N PHE A 84 -8.16 3.45 -7.75
CA PHE A 84 -8.06 3.68 -9.19
C PHE A 84 -9.41 3.32 -9.83
N GLU A 85 -10.06 4.29 -10.46
CA GLU A 85 -11.33 4.06 -11.16
C GLU A 85 -11.10 3.17 -12.39
N LEU A 86 -11.91 2.11 -12.51
CA LEU A 86 -11.91 1.21 -13.64
C LEU A 86 -12.82 1.78 -14.73
N THR A 87 -12.23 2.27 -15.83
CA THR A 87 -12.98 2.82 -16.98
C THR A 87 -12.92 1.88 -18.17
N ASP A 88 -14.07 1.72 -18.85
CA ASP A 88 -14.25 0.80 -19.99
C ASP A 88 -13.90 1.42 -21.36
N THR A 89 -13.54 2.70 -21.44
CA THR A 89 -13.46 3.38 -22.73
C THR A 89 -12.10 3.20 -23.42
N GLY A 90 -11.96 2.09 -24.14
CA GLY A 90 -10.94 1.85 -25.17
C GLY A 90 -11.29 2.40 -26.58
N THR A 91 -12.32 3.25 -26.71
CA THR A 91 -12.71 3.84 -28.01
C THR A 91 -12.27 5.29 -28.09
N GLY A 92 -11.20 5.53 -28.84
CA GLY A 92 -10.50 6.80 -28.99
C GLY A 92 -11.40 8.04 -29.09
N THR A 93 -11.15 8.98 -28.18
CA THR A 93 -11.46 10.43 -28.16
C THR A 93 -11.69 10.95 -26.73
N GLY A 94 -11.85 10.07 -25.73
CA GLY A 94 -11.90 10.44 -24.32
C GLY A 94 -10.53 10.40 -23.63
N THR A 95 -10.34 11.28 -22.65
CA THR A 95 -9.24 11.28 -21.66
C THR A 95 -9.34 10.02 -20.79
N GLY A 96 -8.99 8.87 -21.35
CA GLY A 96 -9.20 7.56 -20.73
C GLY A 96 -8.11 7.23 -19.71
N THR A 97 -8.16 7.89 -18.56
CA THR A 97 -7.63 7.37 -17.30
C THR A 97 -8.68 7.63 -16.24
N GLY A 98 -9.05 6.58 -15.49
CA GLY A 98 -9.97 6.73 -14.38
C GLY A 98 -9.44 7.71 -13.33
N GLU A 99 -10.32 8.24 -12.49
CA GLU A 99 -9.93 9.04 -11.35
C GLU A 99 -8.99 8.25 -10.41
N ILE A 100 -8.02 8.96 -9.84
CA ILE A 100 -7.06 8.41 -8.87
C ILE A 100 -7.23 9.14 -7.55
N ARG A 101 -7.49 8.39 -6.48
CA ARG A 101 -7.69 8.95 -5.14
C ARG A 101 -6.68 8.34 -4.16
N PRO A 102 -5.84 9.16 -3.49
CA PRO A 102 -5.02 8.65 -2.40
C PRO A 102 -5.92 8.23 -1.24
N LEU A 103 -5.64 7.06 -0.66
CA LEU A 103 -6.29 6.64 0.57
C LEU A 103 -5.79 7.50 1.75
N PRO A 104 -6.63 7.87 2.72
CA PRO A 104 -6.16 8.54 3.92
C PRO A 104 -5.05 7.73 4.62
N PRO A 105 -3.97 8.37 5.14
CA PRO A 105 -2.81 7.64 5.66
C PRO A 105 -3.14 6.64 6.78
N GLN A 106 -4.11 6.98 7.63
CA GLN A 106 -4.59 6.09 8.70
C GLN A 106 -5.25 4.82 8.15
N GLU A 107 -6.02 4.96 7.07
CA GLU A 107 -6.67 3.84 6.39
C GLU A 107 -5.64 2.98 5.67
N ALA A 108 -4.64 3.58 5.02
CA ALA A 108 -3.55 2.85 4.40
C ALA A 108 -2.70 2.05 5.41
N TRP A 109 -2.41 2.61 6.59
CA TRP A 109 -1.75 1.87 7.69
C TRP A 109 -2.60 0.69 8.18
N THR A 110 -3.91 0.91 8.33
CA THR A 110 -4.84 -0.13 8.78
C THR A 110 -4.89 -1.27 7.76
N LEU A 111 -4.98 -0.94 6.47
CA LEU A 111 -4.91 -1.90 5.37
C LEU A 111 -3.60 -2.70 5.41
N ALA A 112 -2.45 -2.03 5.54
CA ALA A 112 -1.16 -2.70 5.59
C ALA A 112 -1.05 -3.68 6.77
N LEU A 113 -1.60 -3.29 7.94
CA LEU A 113 -1.68 -4.16 9.11
C LEU A 113 -2.59 -5.37 8.89
N GLU A 114 -3.72 -5.19 8.22
CA GLU A 114 -4.63 -6.30 7.86
C GLU A 114 -3.98 -7.27 6.87
N LEU A 115 -3.27 -6.76 5.88
CA LEU A 115 -2.53 -7.57 4.90
C LEU A 115 -1.43 -8.38 5.58
N ASP A 116 -0.66 -7.76 6.49
CA ASP A 116 0.34 -8.49 7.26
C ASP A 116 -0.29 -9.63 8.07
N LYS A 117 -1.44 -9.40 8.73
CA LYS A 117 -2.15 -10.45 9.48
C LYS A 117 -2.60 -11.61 8.59
N GLY A 118 -2.95 -11.33 7.34
CA GLY A 118 -3.33 -12.36 6.37
C GLY A 118 -2.13 -13.14 5.81
N GLU A 119 -0.94 -12.55 5.80
CA GLU A 119 0.26 -13.12 5.16
C GLU A 119 1.20 -13.85 6.11
N THR A 120 1.29 -13.39 7.35
CA THR A 120 2.19 -13.97 8.34
C THR A 120 1.46 -14.96 9.25
N ARG A 121 2.11 -16.09 9.51
CA ARG A 121 1.70 -17.02 10.58
C ARG A 121 2.17 -16.58 11.97
N TYR A 122 3.02 -15.56 12.03
CA TYR A 122 3.64 -15.06 13.26
C TYR A 122 2.78 -13.97 13.90
N PRO A 123 2.74 -13.87 15.24
CA PRO A 123 2.13 -12.72 15.92
C PRO A 123 2.76 -11.41 15.45
N ILE A 124 1.95 -10.35 15.43
CA ILE A 124 2.39 -9.00 15.05
C ILE A 124 2.46 -8.13 16.30
N ALA A 125 3.61 -7.49 16.51
CA ALA A 125 3.82 -6.48 17.53
C ALA A 125 4.01 -5.10 16.88
N LEU A 126 3.49 -4.06 17.52
CA LEU A 126 3.78 -2.67 17.14
C LEU A 126 5.02 -2.20 17.90
N GLU A 127 5.94 -1.54 17.21
CA GLU A 127 7.20 -1.05 17.79
C GLU A 127 6.97 -0.20 19.05
N ASP A 128 6.00 0.71 19.03
CA ASP A 128 5.65 1.58 20.16
C ASP A 128 5.18 0.81 21.42
N ASN A 129 4.73 -0.45 21.25
CA ASN A 129 4.34 -1.32 22.36
C ASN A 129 5.53 -2.11 22.93
N LEU A 130 6.62 -2.26 22.18
CA LEU A 130 7.80 -2.99 22.63
C LEU A 130 8.67 -2.18 23.59
N GLU A 131 8.59 -0.86 23.62
CA GLU A 131 9.31 -0.02 24.60
C GLU A 131 8.72 -0.11 26.03
N ARG A 132 7.49 -0.62 26.18
CA ARG A 132 6.81 -0.76 27.48
C ARG A 132 6.97 -2.12 28.15
N THR A 133 7.36 -3.11 27.39
CA THR A 133 7.72 -4.44 27.88
C THR A 133 9.24 -4.54 27.79
N ASP A 134 9.95 -4.96 28.84
CA ASP A 134 11.41 -5.16 28.85
C ASP A 134 11.88 -6.19 27.79
N VAL A 135 11.78 -5.82 26.52
CA VAL A 135 12.31 -6.56 25.38
C VAL A 135 13.62 -5.88 25.08
N ALA A 136 14.71 -6.60 25.33
CA ALA A 136 16.06 -6.18 24.98
C ALA A 136 16.05 -5.57 23.58
N HIS A 137 16.41 -4.28 23.50
CA HIS A 137 16.45 -3.53 22.25
C HIS A 137 17.19 -4.33 21.17
N PRO A 138 16.63 -4.49 19.96
CA PRO A 138 17.46 -4.93 18.85
C PRO A 138 18.60 -3.92 18.64
N PRO A 139 19.83 -4.38 18.35
CA PRO A 139 20.97 -3.49 18.22
C PRO A 139 20.73 -2.49 17.09
N ASN A 140 21.10 -1.25 17.40
CA ASN A 140 21.16 -0.08 16.55
C ASN A 140 21.64 -0.44 15.12
N TRP A 141 20.74 -0.38 14.13
CA TRP A 141 21.10 -0.56 12.73
C TRP A 141 21.71 0.73 12.18
N GLY A 142 22.94 1.00 12.57
CA GLY A 142 23.83 1.91 11.87
C GLY A 142 24.79 1.11 11.00
N ALA A 143 24.62 1.22 9.67
CA ALA A 143 25.68 1.22 8.66
C ALA A 143 25.07 1.61 7.30
#